data_AF-A0A9Q0ERX8-F1
#
_entry.id   AF-A0A9Q0ERX8-F1
#
_cell.length_a   1.000
_cell.length_b   1.000
_cell.length_c   1.000
_cell.angle_alpha   90.00
_cell.angle_beta   90.00
_cell.angle_gamma   90.00
#
_symmetry.space_group_name_H-M   'P 1'
#
loop_
_entity.id
_entity.type
_entity.pdbx_description
1 polymer ?
#
loop_
_entity_poly.entity_id
_entity_poly.type
_entity_poly.pdbx_seq_one_letter_code
_entity_poly.pdbx_strand_id
1 'polypeptide(L)'
;MCPPIVSSYRLLLLSSPPPIVSSYRLLLLSSSPPIDSSSYRLLLLSSPPPIVSSYRLLLSSPPPISSAKHRNSYEAWLAGRGLMLSPFHLRWQTTAFNRLFAYCSRLNPHGLYLWFNSGVVFGVVAMVGSVVLLARTLQQTLAQMTSDDPRMAGQQALQVVVPGVNLPTSQLLYFFSALLLSGVIHELGHAVAALREQVRVNGFGVFVFVVYPGAFVDLFTTHLTLISPAQQLRIFCAGVWHNFVLCLAALGFLFLLPILLFPVYSTGGGALVTEGSPADGPRGLSVGDLVTGLEECGVRGVEDWAGCLSRLAISPQTGYCIPTASLQPSWAHGRAYKRLDGTLDCCSNSSLTDLCFSYTSPRDKEREYACMPVRKMVTGTPVCQRDSDCLAKEQAGTTMCVTPSLENQTRFIRVTHPPDTHMLFVGYPPHLQYSVSLTNFVPRFTFLHLDLPVYVVSLSGALAVVNSVPCFALDGQWMLNALLEATLVSVVTDRQRRELIGFFLLLGGSALLAANVALGLWMVTAR
;
A
#
# COMPACT_ATOMS: atom_id res chain seq x y z
N MET A 1 34.38 1.03 4.83
CA MET A 1 35.13 1.11 6.10
C MET A 1 34.52 2.24 6.95
N CYS A 2 34.75 2.20 8.27
CA CYS A 2 34.11 2.95 9.36
C CYS A 2 34.29 4.50 9.34
N PRO A 3 33.61 5.28 10.23
CA PRO A 3 32.20 5.17 10.68
C PRO A 3 31.53 6.60 10.79
N PRO A 4 30.74 7.06 11.81
CA PRO A 4 29.62 7.99 11.55
C PRO A 4 29.79 9.41 12.15
N ILE A 5 28.85 10.31 11.84
CA ILE A 5 28.62 11.54 12.63
C ILE A 5 27.24 11.47 13.27
N VAL A 6 27.22 11.41 14.59
CA VAL A 6 26.04 11.58 15.43
C VAL A 6 25.84 13.08 15.68
N SER A 7 24.62 13.59 15.53
CA SER A 7 24.23 14.85 16.17
C SER A 7 23.01 14.64 17.04
N SER A 8 23.23 14.77 18.34
CA SER A 8 22.23 14.60 19.40
C SER A 8 21.51 15.91 19.70
N TYR A 9 20.18 15.89 19.77
CA TYR A 9 19.42 16.90 20.50
C TYR A 9 18.76 16.27 21.73
N ARG A 10 19.37 16.50 22.90
CA ARG A 10 18.71 16.30 24.20
C ARG A 10 17.83 17.51 24.48
N LEU A 11 16.55 17.28 24.79
CA LEU A 11 15.79 18.22 25.60
C LEU A 11 15.57 17.57 26.98
N LEU A 12 16.32 18.06 27.97
CA LEU A 12 16.18 17.66 29.38
C LEU A 12 15.39 18.73 30.12
N LEU A 13 14.22 18.38 30.64
CA LEU A 13 13.57 19.10 31.73
C LEU A 13 13.16 18.10 32.81
N LEU A 14 13.97 18.03 33.87
CA LEU A 14 13.65 17.34 35.12
C LEU A 14 13.06 18.35 36.11
N SER A 15 11.85 18.09 36.59
CA SER A 15 11.44 18.48 37.95
C SER A 15 10.27 17.60 38.43
N SER A 16 10.29 17.23 39.71
CA SER A 16 9.35 16.29 40.35
C SER A 16 9.50 16.32 41.89
N PRO A 17 8.50 15.91 42.70
CA PRO A 17 7.06 16.15 42.61
C PRO A 17 6.60 17.05 43.81
N PRO A 18 6.02 16.66 44.98
CA PRO A 18 5.42 15.40 45.45
C PRO A 18 3.85 15.40 45.47
N PRO A 19 3.03 15.35 46.56
CA PRO A 19 1.99 14.30 46.57
C PRO A 19 0.55 14.69 47.00
N ILE A 20 -0.46 14.01 46.42
CA ILE A 20 -1.74 13.69 47.10
C ILE A 20 -2.09 12.20 46.81
N VAL A 21 -2.75 11.55 47.79
CA VAL A 21 -2.87 10.09 47.97
C VAL A 21 -4.33 9.63 47.80
N SER A 22 -4.51 8.30 47.58
CA SER A 22 -5.74 7.50 47.81
C SER A 22 -6.68 7.32 46.60
N SER A 23 -7.20 6.13 46.28
CA SER A 23 -6.81 4.75 46.67
C SER A 23 -7.42 3.74 45.69
N TYR A 24 -6.68 2.68 45.33
CA TYR A 24 -7.23 1.52 44.63
C TYR A 24 -7.52 0.41 45.65
N ARG A 25 -8.76 -0.10 45.69
CA ARG A 25 -9.12 -1.28 46.48
C ARG A 25 -8.96 -2.54 45.63
N LEU A 26 -7.91 -3.30 45.92
CA LEU A 26 -7.77 -4.68 45.46
C LEU A 26 -8.80 -5.56 46.20
N LEU A 27 -9.49 -6.45 45.48
CA LEU A 27 -10.36 -7.46 46.09
C LEU A 27 -10.10 -8.83 45.44
N LEU A 28 -9.06 -9.49 45.96
CA LEU A 28 -8.91 -10.94 45.87
C LEU A 28 -9.76 -11.57 46.98
N LEU A 29 -10.64 -12.51 46.62
CA LEU A 29 -11.28 -13.41 47.56
C LEU A 29 -11.26 -14.84 47.00
N SER A 30 -10.33 -15.63 47.52
CA SER A 30 -10.36 -17.09 47.42
C SER A 30 -10.91 -17.67 48.72
N SER A 31 -12.00 -18.42 48.66
CA SER A 31 -12.35 -19.38 49.70
C SER A 31 -13.26 -20.49 49.18
N SER A 32 -13.00 -21.70 49.65
CA SER A 32 -13.72 -22.93 49.37
C SER A 32 -13.41 -23.93 50.49
N PRO A 33 -14.25 -24.94 50.80
CA PRO A 33 -15.66 -25.14 50.47
C PRO A 33 -16.53 -25.16 51.76
N PRO A 34 -17.76 -25.72 51.76
CA PRO A 34 -17.86 -27.14 52.07
C PRO A 34 -18.70 -27.94 51.06
N ILE A 35 -18.60 -29.27 51.17
CA ILE A 35 -19.24 -30.26 50.29
C ILE A 35 -20.64 -30.58 50.81
N ASP A 36 -21.63 -30.65 49.92
CA ASP A 36 -22.72 -31.61 50.11
C ASP A 36 -23.25 -32.13 48.75
N SER A 37 -23.74 -33.37 48.74
CA SER A 37 -23.86 -34.15 47.51
C SER A 37 -25.21 -34.03 46.80
N SER A 38 -25.22 -33.69 45.50
CA SER A 38 -26.30 -34.11 44.58
C SER A 38 -25.91 -33.99 43.09
N SER A 39 -25.73 -35.15 42.45
CA SER A 39 -26.30 -35.48 41.13
C SER A 39 -26.22 -34.46 39.97
N TYR A 40 -25.02 -34.08 39.52
CA TYR A 40 -24.87 -33.50 38.17
C TYR A 40 -24.38 -34.54 37.16
N ARG A 41 -25.28 -34.95 36.26
CA ARG A 41 -25.00 -35.87 35.16
C ARG A 41 -23.88 -35.33 34.27
N LEU A 42 -22.92 -36.20 33.98
CA LEU A 42 -21.92 -36.02 32.94
C LEU A 42 -22.61 -35.97 31.56
N LEU A 43 -22.93 -34.77 31.06
CA LEU A 43 -23.42 -34.59 29.70
C LEU A 43 -22.24 -34.40 28.75
N LEU A 44 -21.70 -35.54 28.30
CA LEU A 44 -20.84 -35.63 27.14
C LEU A 44 -21.59 -35.10 25.91
N LEU A 45 -21.35 -33.85 25.53
CA LEU A 45 -21.81 -33.29 24.25
C LEU A 45 -20.88 -33.76 23.12
N SER A 46 -21.00 -35.05 22.80
CA SER A 46 -20.40 -35.65 21.60
C SER A 46 -21.20 -35.26 20.36
N SER A 47 -20.95 -34.05 19.82
CA SER A 47 -21.26 -33.70 18.42
C SER A 47 -20.68 -32.33 18.05
N PRO A 48 -20.01 -32.18 16.88
CA PRO A 48 -19.63 -30.87 16.37
C PRO A 48 -20.88 -30.13 15.84
N PRO A 49 -21.07 -28.83 16.14
CA PRO A 49 -22.21 -28.07 15.64
C PRO A 49 -22.06 -27.72 14.15
N PRO A 50 -23.18 -27.59 13.41
CA PRO A 50 -23.13 -27.32 11.97
C PRO A 50 -22.85 -25.85 11.64
N ILE A 51 -22.17 -25.66 10.50
CA ILE A 51 -22.17 -24.52 9.56
C ILE A 51 -22.82 -23.23 10.11
N VAL A 52 -21.97 -22.29 10.52
CA VAL A 52 -22.24 -20.85 10.78
C VAL A 52 -23.67 -20.53 11.28
N SER A 53 -24.15 -21.28 12.27
CA SER A 53 -25.24 -20.81 13.10
C SER A 53 -24.68 -19.73 14.01
N SER A 54 -24.93 -18.47 13.64
CA SER A 54 -24.61 -17.29 14.44
C SER A 54 -24.97 -17.54 15.91
N TYR A 55 -23.99 -17.45 16.81
CA TYR A 55 -24.27 -17.47 18.24
C TYR A 55 -25.28 -16.39 18.55
N ARG A 56 -26.47 -16.82 19.01
CA ARG A 56 -27.55 -15.93 19.45
C ARG A 56 -27.20 -15.37 20.83
N LEU A 57 -26.13 -14.58 20.88
CA LEU A 57 -25.68 -13.83 22.04
C LEU A 57 -26.73 -12.75 22.33
N LEU A 58 -27.77 -13.15 23.05
CA LEU A 58 -28.76 -12.28 23.66
C LEU A 58 -28.09 -11.52 24.81
N LEU A 59 -27.18 -10.60 24.45
CA LEU A 59 -26.83 -9.46 25.27
C LEU A 59 -28.05 -8.52 25.30
N SER A 60 -29.06 -8.90 26.06
CA SER A 60 -30.20 -8.06 26.39
C SER A 60 -29.74 -7.00 27.39
N SER A 61 -28.98 -6.01 26.92
CA SER A 61 -28.90 -4.73 27.59
C SER A 61 -30.30 -4.10 27.56
N PRO A 62 -30.84 -3.62 28.69
CA PRO A 62 -32.06 -2.84 28.69
C PRO A 62 -31.73 -1.34 28.60
N PRO A 63 -31.99 -0.68 27.46
CA PRO A 63 -32.18 0.76 27.45
C PRO A 63 -33.45 1.17 26.68
N PRO A 64 -33.76 2.47 26.67
CA PRO A 64 -34.84 3.06 27.46
C PRO A 64 -36.25 2.73 26.93
N ILE A 65 -37.24 3.08 27.74
CA ILE A 65 -38.68 2.84 27.52
C ILE A 65 -39.11 3.37 26.14
N SER A 66 -39.30 2.47 25.18
CA SER A 66 -40.04 2.72 23.94
C SER A 66 -41.17 1.71 23.80
N SER A 67 -42.31 2.16 23.27
CA SER A 67 -43.52 1.34 23.17
C SER A 67 -43.28 0.06 22.36
N ALA A 68 -43.61 -1.09 22.94
CA ALA A 68 -43.38 -2.41 22.32
C ALA A 68 -44.01 -2.55 20.93
N LYS A 69 -45.08 -1.79 20.62
CA LYS A 69 -45.67 -1.74 19.27
C LYS A 69 -44.71 -1.14 18.23
N HIS A 70 -43.95 -0.10 18.58
CA HIS A 70 -42.97 0.50 17.66
C HIS A 70 -41.78 -0.41 17.44
N ARG A 71 -41.29 -1.10 18.48
CA ARG A 71 -40.24 -2.12 18.34
C ARG A 71 -40.66 -3.23 17.39
N ASN A 72 -41.83 -3.84 17.61
CA ASN A 72 -42.29 -4.95 16.77
C ASN A 72 -42.54 -4.50 15.31
N SER A 73 -43.02 -3.28 15.08
CA SER A 73 -43.17 -2.71 13.74
C SER A 73 -41.83 -2.46 13.04
N TYR A 74 -40.84 -1.94 13.78
CA TYR A 74 -39.48 -1.69 13.27
C TYR A 74 -38.73 -2.99 12.97
N GLU A 75 -38.80 -3.99 13.85
CA GLU A 75 -38.22 -5.32 13.64
C GLU A 75 -38.88 -6.03 12.45
N ALA A 76 -40.21 -5.95 12.30
CA ALA A 76 -40.91 -6.50 11.14
C ALA A 76 -40.55 -5.77 9.83
N TRP A 77 -40.36 -4.45 9.86
CA TRP A 77 -39.93 -3.67 8.71
C TRP A 77 -38.49 -3.99 8.29
N LEU A 78 -37.58 -4.15 9.26
CA LEU A 78 -36.20 -4.59 9.03
C LEU A 78 -36.18 -6.00 8.42
N ALA A 79 -36.88 -6.96 9.03
CA ALA A 79 -36.99 -8.33 8.54
C ALA A 79 -37.62 -8.39 7.13
N GLY A 80 -38.64 -7.58 6.86
CA GLY A 80 -39.26 -7.44 5.53
C GLY A 80 -38.32 -6.89 4.44
N ARG A 81 -37.20 -6.27 4.83
CA ARG A 81 -36.12 -5.81 3.94
C ARG A 81 -34.85 -6.68 4.01
N GLY A 82 -34.89 -7.79 4.76
CA GLY A 82 -33.74 -8.66 4.99
C GLY A 82 -32.62 -8.01 5.82
N LEU A 83 -32.93 -6.94 6.57
CA LEU A 83 -31.98 -6.23 7.44
C LEU A 83 -32.04 -6.79 8.85
N MET A 84 -30.88 -6.95 9.48
CA MET A 84 -30.71 -7.26 10.89
C MET A 84 -29.69 -6.31 11.49
N LEU A 85 -30.07 -5.63 12.56
CA LEU A 85 -29.23 -4.71 13.32
C LEU A 85 -28.94 -5.30 14.69
N SER A 86 -27.66 -5.40 15.03
CA SER A 86 -27.17 -5.76 16.37
C SER A 86 -25.99 -4.85 16.75
N PRO A 87 -25.60 -4.78 18.04
CA PRO A 87 -24.52 -3.90 18.47
C PRO A 87 -23.23 -4.15 17.67
N PHE A 88 -22.70 -3.08 17.05
CA PHE A 88 -21.53 -3.10 16.16
C PHE A 88 -21.64 -4.01 14.91
N HIS A 89 -22.82 -4.53 14.57
CA HIS A 89 -22.99 -5.48 13.47
C HIS A 89 -24.29 -5.22 12.70
N LEU A 90 -24.14 -4.76 11.46
CA LEU A 90 -25.21 -4.64 10.48
C LEU A 90 -25.14 -5.85 9.53
N ARG A 91 -26.25 -6.55 9.32
CA ARG A 91 -26.37 -7.65 8.35
C ARG A 91 -27.52 -7.37 7.39
N TRP A 92 -27.30 -7.61 6.10
CA TRP A 92 -28.29 -7.53 5.04
C TRP A 92 -28.30 -8.84 4.25
N GLN A 93 -29.46 -9.43 4.02
CA GLN A 93 -29.65 -10.69 3.30
C GLN A 93 -30.68 -10.53 2.18
N THR A 94 -30.38 -11.08 1.01
CA THR A 94 -31.20 -10.98 -0.20
C THR A 94 -31.17 -12.29 -0.99
N THR A 95 -32.28 -12.58 -1.68
CA THR A 95 -32.39 -13.72 -2.61
C THR A 95 -32.19 -13.32 -4.07
N ALA A 96 -31.95 -12.03 -4.35
CA ALA A 96 -31.84 -11.48 -5.70
C ALA A 96 -30.77 -12.20 -6.56
N PHE A 97 -29.62 -12.52 -5.95
CA PHE A 97 -28.52 -13.19 -6.64
C PHE A 97 -28.74 -14.70 -6.85
N ASN A 98 -29.73 -15.33 -6.21
CA ASN A 98 -29.96 -16.79 -6.33
C ASN A 98 -30.24 -17.20 -7.79
N ARG A 99 -30.88 -16.33 -8.58
CA ARG A 99 -31.09 -16.55 -10.03
C ARG A 99 -29.78 -16.50 -10.82
N LEU A 100 -28.88 -15.57 -10.49
CA LEU A 100 -27.57 -15.46 -11.10
C LEU A 100 -26.73 -16.71 -10.77
N PHE A 101 -26.70 -17.15 -9.51
CA PHE A 101 -25.97 -18.37 -9.11
C PHE A 101 -26.52 -19.63 -9.79
N ALA A 102 -27.86 -19.73 -9.94
CA ALA A 102 -28.52 -20.82 -10.65
C ALA A 102 -28.28 -20.80 -12.18
N TYR A 103 -28.02 -19.62 -12.76
CA TYR A 103 -27.52 -19.51 -14.13
C TYR A 103 -26.04 -19.91 -14.22
N CYS A 104 -25.19 -19.34 -13.37
CA CYS A 104 -23.75 -19.64 -13.29
C CYS A 104 -23.44 -21.14 -13.14
N SER A 105 -24.19 -21.86 -12.31
CA SER A 105 -24.04 -23.31 -12.12
C SER A 105 -24.47 -24.19 -13.31
N ARG A 106 -25.09 -23.60 -14.35
CA ARG A 106 -25.63 -24.31 -15.52
C ARG A 106 -24.89 -24.05 -16.85
N LEU A 107 -24.03 -23.03 -16.97
CA LEU A 107 -23.41 -22.67 -18.26
C LEU A 107 -22.65 -23.83 -18.92
N ASN A 108 -21.81 -24.55 -18.17
CA ASN A 108 -21.08 -25.70 -18.67
C ASN A 108 -20.83 -26.70 -17.52
N PRO A 109 -21.65 -27.75 -17.37
CA PRO A 109 -21.58 -28.65 -16.22
C PRO A 109 -20.30 -29.51 -16.17
N HIS A 110 -19.63 -29.72 -17.31
CA HIS A 110 -18.34 -30.41 -17.41
C HIS A 110 -17.18 -29.46 -17.12
N GLY A 111 -17.18 -28.27 -17.72
CA GLY A 111 -16.21 -27.21 -17.43
C GLY A 111 -16.20 -26.83 -15.94
N LEU A 112 -17.37 -26.66 -15.33
CA LEU A 112 -17.51 -26.40 -13.89
C LEU A 112 -17.00 -27.57 -13.03
N TYR A 113 -17.18 -28.83 -13.46
CA TYR A 113 -16.64 -29.97 -12.73
C TYR A 113 -15.10 -29.95 -12.72
N LEU A 114 -14.46 -29.71 -13.86
CA LEU A 114 -13.00 -29.54 -13.94
C LEU A 114 -12.52 -28.31 -13.14
N TRP A 115 -13.27 -27.20 -13.19
CA TRP A 115 -12.99 -25.97 -12.43
C TRP A 115 -12.95 -26.23 -10.92
N PHE A 116 -14.00 -26.83 -10.36
CA PHE A 116 -14.07 -27.10 -8.92
C PHE A 116 -13.14 -28.23 -8.47
N ASN A 117 -12.83 -29.23 -9.31
CA ASN A 117 -11.77 -30.20 -9.01
C ASN A 117 -10.38 -29.55 -8.97
N SER A 118 -10.10 -28.60 -9.88
CA SER A 118 -8.86 -27.79 -9.85
C SER A 118 -8.80 -26.97 -8.55
N GLY A 119 -9.94 -26.39 -8.15
CA GLY A 119 -10.10 -25.72 -6.86
C GLY A 119 -9.84 -26.62 -5.65
N VAL A 120 -10.22 -27.90 -5.68
CA VAL A 120 -9.88 -28.87 -4.61
C VAL A 120 -8.37 -29.12 -4.53
N VAL A 121 -7.72 -29.37 -5.67
CA VAL A 121 -6.26 -29.58 -5.71
C VAL A 121 -5.54 -28.35 -5.18
N PHE A 122 -5.94 -27.15 -5.64
CA PHE A 122 -5.41 -25.89 -5.13
C PHE A 122 -5.68 -25.70 -3.64
N GLY A 123 -6.90 -25.96 -3.16
CA GLY A 123 -7.30 -25.78 -1.76
C GLY A 123 -6.50 -26.66 -0.80
N VAL A 124 -6.25 -27.93 -1.14
CA VAL A 124 -5.41 -28.83 -0.34
C VAL A 124 -3.95 -28.37 -0.32
N VAL A 125 -3.41 -27.94 -1.46
CA VAL A 125 -2.04 -27.37 -1.52
C VAL A 125 -1.95 -26.07 -0.73
N ALA A 126 -2.95 -25.19 -0.83
CA ALA A 126 -3.03 -23.93 -0.10
C ALA A 126 -3.16 -24.14 1.41
N MET A 127 -3.90 -25.16 1.88
CA MET A 127 -3.99 -25.51 3.30
C MET A 127 -2.63 -25.85 3.91
N VAL A 128 -1.83 -26.68 3.22
CA VAL A 128 -0.46 -27.00 3.67
C VAL A 128 0.45 -25.78 3.52
N GLY A 129 0.34 -25.07 2.40
CA GLY A 129 1.12 -23.88 2.09
C GLY A 129 0.92 -22.73 3.08
N SER A 130 -0.31 -22.49 3.55
CA SER A 130 -0.62 -21.42 4.50
C SER A 130 -0.10 -21.72 5.90
N VAL A 131 -0.14 -22.98 6.36
CA VAL A 131 0.50 -23.39 7.61
C VAL A 131 2.02 -23.18 7.53
N VAL A 132 2.66 -23.58 6.43
CA VAL A 132 4.10 -23.37 6.22
C VAL A 132 4.44 -21.88 6.13
N LEU A 133 3.63 -21.08 5.45
CA LEU A 133 3.79 -19.63 5.35
C LEU A 133 3.71 -18.98 6.73
N LEU A 134 2.63 -19.22 7.49
CA LEU A 134 2.44 -18.63 8.81
C LEU A 134 3.49 -19.09 9.83
N ALA A 135 3.98 -20.33 9.72
CA ALA A 135 5.11 -20.80 10.54
C ALA A 135 6.40 -20.05 10.23
N ARG A 136 6.70 -19.79 8.94
CA ARG A 136 7.86 -19.00 8.52
C ARG A 136 7.71 -17.52 8.89
N THR A 137 6.55 -16.91 8.69
CA THR A 137 6.26 -15.52 9.10
C THR A 137 6.44 -15.35 10.61
N LEU A 138 5.96 -16.31 11.41
CA LEU A 138 6.16 -16.32 12.87
C LEU A 138 7.64 -16.43 13.24
N GLN A 139 8.39 -17.33 12.62
CA GLN A 139 9.83 -17.49 12.84
C GLN A 139 10.62 -16.22 12.46
N GLN A 140 10.32 -15.62 11.30
CA GLN A 140 10.94 -14.36 10.85
C GLN A 140 10.63 -13.21 11.81
N THR A 141 9.37 -13.08 12.25
CA THR A 141 8.93 -12.06 13.20
C THR A 141 9.63 -12.21 14.56
N LEU A 142 9.76 -13.43 15.06
CA LEU A 142 10.44 -13.70 16.33
C LEU A 142 11.96 -13.47 16.22
N ALA A 143 12.57 -13.82 15.08
CA ALA A 143 13.98 -13.54 14.80
C ALA A 143 14.26 -12.02 14.73
N GLN A 144 13.37 -11.24 14.10
CA GLN A 144 13.45 -9.77 14.07
C GLN A 144 13.35 -9.16 15.48
N MET A 145 12.57 -9.74 16.40
CA MET A 145 12.50 -9.27 17.80
C MET A 145 13.72 -9.65 18.65
N THR A 146 14.60 -10.52 18.16
CA THR A 146 15.77 -11.05 18.89
C THR A 146 17.11 -10.68 18.23
N SER A 147 17.11 -9.91 17.15
CA SER A 147 18.32 -9.47 16.45
C SER A 147 18.30 -7.99 16.09
N ASP A 148 19.37 -7.27 16.47
CA ASP A 148 19.56 -5.84 16.20
C ASP A 148 19.95 -5.51 14.74
N ASP A 149 19.77 -6.44 13.77
CA ASP A 149 20.16 -6.21 12.37
C ASP A 149 19.00 -5.55 11.57
N PRO A 150 19.10 -4.26 11.19
CA PRO A 150 18.04 -3.55 10.50
C PRO A 150 17.76 -4.09 9.08
N ARG A 151 18.62 -4.96 8.53
CA ARG A 151 18.47 -5.50 7.16
C ARG A 151 17.30 -6.48 6.99
N MET A 152 16.74 -7.01 8.07
CA MET A 152 15.67 -8.00 8.01
C MET A 152 14.26 -7.40 7.92
N ALA A 153 14.09 -6.09 7.99
CA ALA A 153 12.79 -5.42 8.15
C ALA A 153 11.86 -5.47 6.91
N GLY A 154 12.35 -5.87 5.73
CA GLY A 154 11.62 -5.76 4.45
C GLY A 154 10.94 -7.02 3.91
N GLN A 155 10.92 -8.14 4.64
CA GLN A 155 10.51 -9.46 4.12
C GLN A 155 9.31 -10.12 4.82
N GLN A 156 8.36 -9.34 5.33
CA GLN A 156 7.11 -9.90 5.89
C GLN A 156 6.07 -10.12 4.77
N ALA A 157 5.74 -11.38 4.49
CA ALA A 157 4.78 -11.75 3.43
C ALA A 157 3.30 -11.50 3.80
N LEU A 158 3.00 -11.33 5.10
CA LEU A 158 1.66 -11.05 5.60
C LEU A 158 1.78 -10.06 6.77
N GLN A 159 1.55 -8.77 6.51
CA GLN A 159 1.51 -7.73 7.55
C GLN A 159 0.06 -7.43 7.96
N VAL A 160 -0.19 -7.25 9.25
CA VAL A 160 -1.50 -6.81 9.74
C VAL A 160 -1.73 -5.35 9.34
N VAL A 161 -2.79 -5.08 8.57
CA VAL A 161 -3.15 -3.73 8.14
C VAL A 161 -4.05 -3.09 9.20
N VAL A 162 -3.64 -1.91 9.69
CA VAL A 162 -4.33 -1.10 10.69
C VAL A 162 -4.62 0.28 10.08
N PRO A 163 -5.88 0.54 9.68
CA PRO A 163 -6.35 1.84 9.20
C PRO A 163 -5.84 3.03 10.01
N GLY A 164 -5.22 4.00 9.35
CA GLY A 164 -4.70 5.22 9.97
C GLY A 164 -3.35 5.09 10.68
N VAL A 165 -2.79 3.88 10.83
CA VAL A 165 -1.43 3.67 11.37
C VAL A 165 -0.46 3.29 10.26
N ASN A 166 -0.73 2.20 9.53
CA ASN A 166 0.10 1.77 8.40
C ASN A 166 -0.60 1.89 7.02
N LEU A 167 -1.82 2.42 6.98
CA LEU A 167 -2.57 2.71 5.75
C LEU A 167 -3.16 4.13 5.80
N PRO A 168 -2.80 5.04 4.87
CA PRO A 168 -3.37 6.37 4.76
C PRO A 168 -4.90 6.38 4.69
N THR A 169 -5.52 7.37 5.34
CA THR A 169 -6.99 7.50 5.41
C THR A 169 -7.64 7.68 4.03
N SER A 170 -6.94 8.32 3.09
CA SER A 170 -7.35 8.46 1.68
C SER A 170 -7.50 7.13 0.95
N GLN A 171 -6.75 6.09 1.36
CA GLN A 171 -6.74 4.78 0.70
C GLN A 171 -7.78 3.80 1.28
N LEU A 172 -8.45 4.16 2.38
CA LEU A 172 -9.42 3.28 3.06
C LEU A 172 -10.60 2.89 2.17
N LEU A 173 -11.07 3.79 1.31
CA LEU A 173 -12.17 3.49 0.39
C LEU A 173 -11.78 2.38 -0.59
N TYR A 174 -10.57 2.40 -1.15
CA TYR A 174 -10.08 1.36 -2.04
C TYR A 174 -9.86 0.04 -1.30
N PHE A 175 -9.26 0.09 -0.10
CA PHE A 175 -9.06 -1.07 0.76
C PHE A 175 -10.38 -1.79 1.08
N PHE A 176 -11.38 -1.08 1.63
CA PHE A 176 -12.67 -1.67 1.98
C PHE A 176 -13.48 -2.11 0.75
N SER A 177 -13.34 -1.42 -0.40
CA SER A 177 -13.99 -1.83 -1.65
C SER A 177 -13.39 -3.11 -2.23
N ALA A 178 -12.05 -3.23 -2.24
CA ALA A 178 -11.36 -4.43 -2.71
C ALA A 178 -11.58 -5.64 -1.78
N LEU A 179 -11.66 -5.39 -0.47
CA LEU A 179 -12.04 -6.39 0.53
C LEU A 179 -13.46 -6.92 0.30
N LEU A 180 -14.44 -6.02 0.17
CA LEU A 180 -15.83 -6.40 -0.09
C LEU A 180 -15.96 -7.14 -1.44
N LEU A 181 -15.30 -6.66 -2.50
CA LEU A 181 -15.29 -7.33 -3.80
C LEU A 181 -14.73 -8.76 -3.71
N SER A 182 -13.60 -8.94 -3.00
CA SER A 182 -13.01 -10.25 -2.77
C SER A 182 -13.97 -11.16 -2.01
N GLY A 183 -14.59 -10.67 -0.93
CA GLY A 183 -15.62 -11.39 -0.18
C GLY A 183 -16.82 -11.81 -1.04
N VAL A 184 -17.37 -10.91 -1.88
CA VAL A 184 -18.49 -11.23 -2.77
C VAL A 184 -18.12 -12.35 -3.76
N ILE A 185 -16.91 -12.30 -4.34
CA ILE A 185 -16.43 -13.30 -5.31
C ILE A 185 -16.10 -14.65 -4.63
N HIS A 186 -15.60 -14.61 -3.40
CA HIS A 186 -15.38 -15.78 -2.56
C HIS A 186 -16.69 -16.55 -2.28
N GLU A 187 -17.70 -15.85 -1.77
CA GLU A 187 -19.03 -16.41 -1.47
C GLU A 187 -19.80 -16.87 -2.72
N LEU A 188 -19.63 -16.17 -3.85
CA LEU A 188 -20.09 -16.61 -5.17
C LEU A 188 -19.51 -17.99 -5.53
N GLY A 189 -18.23 -18.24 -5.23
CA GLY A 189 -17.58 -19.53 -5.41
C GLY A 189 -18.31 -20.65 -4.66
N HIS A 190 -18.55 -20.46 -3.36
CA HIS A 190 -19.32 -21.41 -2.54
C HIS A 190 -20.75 -21.61 -3.06
N ALA A 191 -21.45 -20.54 -3.43
CA ALA A 191 -22.82 -20.59 -3.94
C ALA A 191 -22.94 -21.41 -5.23
N VAL A 192 -22.04 -21.19 -6.21
CA VAL A 192 -22.07 -21.89 -7.50
C VAL A 192 -21.64 -23.35 -7.34
N ALA A 193 -20.66 -23.65 -6.47
CA ALA A 193 -20.27 -25.02 -6.15
C ALA A 193 -21.41 -25.80 -5.48
N ALA A 194 -22.07 -25.19 -4.48
CA ALA A 194 -23.19 -25.79 -3.77
C ALA A 194 -24.34 -26.17 -4.72
N LEU A 195 -24.78 -25.23 -5.57
CA LEU A 195 -25.83 -25.49 -6.56
C LEU A 195 -25.44 -26.58 -7.57
N ARG A 196 -24.16 -26.68 -7.95
CA ARG A 196 -23.67 -27.74 -8.84
C ARG A 196 -23.69 -29.12 -8.17
N GLU A 197 -23.42 -29.19 -6.87
CA GLU A 197 -23.51 -30.41 -6.05
C GLU A 197 -24.91 -30.67 -5.46
N GLN A 198 -25.95 -30.03 -6.03
CA GLN A 198 -27.37 -30.18 -5.65
C GLN A 198 -27.71 -29.71 -4.23
N VAL A 199 -26.87 -28.87 -3.62
CA VAL A 199 -27.13 -28.19 -2.35
C VAL A 199 -27.86 -26.87 -2.61
N ARG A 200 -28.96 -26.66 -1.88
CA ARG A 200 -29.77 -25.45 -1.98
C ARG A 200 -29.09 -24.25 -1.30
N VAL A 201 -29.05 -23.12 -2.01
CA VAL A 201 -28.75 -21.78 -1.47
C VAL A 201 -30.05 -21.14 -0.98
N ASN A 202 -30.08 -20.70 0.28
CA ASN A 202 -31.19 -19.95 0.86
C ASN A 202 -31.14 -18.49 0.41
N GLY A 203 -29.97 -17.85 0.50
CA GLY A 203 -29.75 -16.48 0.06
C GLY A 203 -28.28 -16.07 0.12
N PHE A 204 -28.01 -14.86 -0.32
CA PHE A 204 -26.72 -14.17 -0.21
C PHE A 204 -26.85 -13.00 0.76
N GLY A 205 -25.79 -12.62 1.44
CA GLY A 205 -25.80 -11.41 2.24
C GLY A 205 -24.46 -10.72 2.37
N VAL A 206 -24.54 -9.48 2.85
CA VAL A 206 -23.42 -8.60 3.18
C VAL A 206 -23.57 -8.19 4.64
N PHE A 207 -22.48 -8.12 5.36
CA PHE A 207 -22.45 -7.61 6.73
C PHE A 207 -21.35 -6.56 6.88
N VAL A 208 -21.52 -5.69 7.87
CA VAL A 208 -20.49 -4.76 8.32
C VAL A 208 -20.33 -4.96 9.83
N PHE A 209 -19.13 -5.35 10.25
CA PHE A 209 -18.75 -5.50 11.65
C PHE A 209 -17.77 -4.39 12.05
N VAL A 210 -18.21 -3.49 12.93
CA VAL A 210 -17.55 -2.22 13.30
C VAL A 210 -17.32 -1.31 12.08
N VAL A 211 -16.30 -1.60 11.27
CA VAL A 211 -15.96 -0.92 10.00
C VAL A 211 -15.63 -1.92 8.87
N TYR A 212 -15.49 -3.21 9.17
CA TYR A 212 -15.08 -4.26 8.24
C TYR A 212 -16.29 -4.76 7.42
N PRO A 213 -16.34 -4.57 6.10
CA PRO A 213 -17.35 -5.19 5.24
C PRO A 213 -16.99 -6.64 4.92
N GLY A 214 -17.99 -7.52 4.94
CA GLY A 214 -17.86 -8.91 4.53
C GLY A 214 -19.12 -9.40 3.81
N ALA A 215 -19.00 -10.54 3.13
CA ALA A 215 -20.13 -11.23 2.50
C ALA A 215 -20.34 -12.61 3.17
N PHE A 216 -21.49 -13.22 2.95
CA PHE A 216 -21.75 -14.62 3.28
C PHE A 216 -22.79 -15.23 2.33
N VAL A 217 -22.70 -16.52 2.05
CA VAL A 217 -23.78 -17.32 1.46
C VAL A 217 -24.45 -18.21 2.51
N ASP A 218 -25.77 -18.18 2.54
CA ASP A 218 -26.60 -19.02 3.42
C ASP A 218 -26.93 -20.34 2.68
N LEU A 219 -26.28 -21.43 3.09
CA LEU A 219 -26.42 -22.77 2.51
C LEU A 219 -27.28 -23.67 3.40
N PHE A 220 -28.10 -24.53 2.79
CA PHE A 220 -28.97 -25.43 3.54
C PHE A 220 -28.18 -26.58 4.18
N THR A 221 -27.97 -26.49 5.50
CA THR A 221 -27.01 -27.29 6.26
C THR A 221 -27.27 -28.80 6.23
N THR A 222 -28.53 -29.23 6.19
CA THR A 222 -28.85 -30.68 6.13
C THR A 222 -28.61 -31.28 4.75
N HIS A 223 -28.65 -30.49 3.66
CA HIS A 223 -28.18 -30.99 2.36
C HIS A 223 -26.65 -31.12 2.33
N LEU A 224 -25.92 -30.21 3.01
CA LEU A 224 -24.45 -30.27 3.11
C LEU A 224 -23.94 -31.48 3.90
N THR A 225 -24.63 -31.90 4.97
CA THR A 225 -24.21 -33.08 5.75
C THR A 225 -24.59 -34.41 5.10
N LEU A 226 -25.44 -34.42 4.08
CA LEU A 226 -25.87 -35.62 3.33
C LEU A 226 -25.01 -35.92 2.10
N ILE A 227 -24.30 -34.94 1.54
CA ILE A 227 -23.41 -35.14 0.39
C ILE A 227 -22.06 -35.74 0.80
N SER A 228 -21.40 -36.43 -0.13
CA SER A 228 -20.14 -37.11 0.15
C SER A 228 -18.99 -36.12 0.48
N PRO A 229 -17.98 -36.53 1.28
CA PRO A 229 -16.86 -35.66 1.65
C PRO A 229 -16.13 -35.02 0.47
N ALA A 230 -16.02 -35.72 -0.67
CA ALA A 230 -15.42 -35.17 -1.89
C ALA A 230 -16.25 -34.04 -2.52
N GLN A 231 -17.58 -34.07 -2.41
CA GLN A 231 -18.46 -32.99 -2.85
C GLN A 231 -18.42 -31.82 -1.87
N GLN A 232 -18.42 -32.09 -0.56
CA GLN A 232 -18.23 -31.07 0.47
C GLN A 232 -16.91 -30.32 0.26
N LEU A 233 -15.82 -31.04 -0.03
CA LEU A 233 -14.51 -30.46 -0.32
C LEU A 233 -14.54 -29.53 -1.55
N ARG A 234 -15.26 -29.88 -2.62
CA ARG A 234 -15.47 -28.96 -3.76
C ARG A 234 -16.19 -27.68 -3.38
N ILE A 235 -17.14 -27.74 -2.45
CA ILE A 235 -17.84 -26.55 -1.96
C ILE A 235 -16.91 -25.71 -1.08
N PHE A 236 -16.23 -26.30 -0.09
CA PHE A 236 -15.37 -25.57 0.84
C PHE A 236 -14.09 -25.02 0.20
N CYS A 237 -13.51 -25.70 -0.80
CA CYS A 237 -12.37 -25.15 -1.56
C CYS A 237 -12.79 -24.03 -2.55
N ALA A 238 -14.09 -23.88 -2.85
CA ALA A 238 -14.54 -23.01 -3.94
C ALA A 238 -14.24 -21.53 -3.69
N GLY A 239 -14.49 -20.99 -2.50
CA GLY A 239 -14.22 -19.59 -2.19
C GLY A 239 -12.73 -19.25 -2.24
N VAL A 240 -11.88 -20.09 -1.64
CA VAL A 240 -10.42 -19.97 -1.69
C VAL A 240 -9.92 -19.98 -3.15
N TRP A 241 -10.45 -20.88 -3.98
CA TRP A 241 -10.14 -20.94 -5.41
C TRP A 241 -10.57 -19.67 -6.17
N HIS A 242 -11.78 -19.14 -5.92
CA HIS A 242 -12.26 -17.95 -6.62
C HIS A 242 -11.47 -16.69 -6.23
N ASN A 243 -10.99 -16.58 -4.98
CA ASN A 243 -10.06 -15.53 -4.58
C ASN A 243 -8.70 -15.66 -5.29
N PHE A 244 -8.13 -16.86 -5.37
CA PHE A 244 -6.88 -17.05 -6.10
C PHE A 244 -7.02 -16.70 -7.59
N VAL A 245 -8.12 -17.09 -8.23
CA VAL A 245 -8.44 -16.71 -9.62
C VAL A 245 -8.64 -15.20 -9.77
N LEU A 246 -9.32 -14.54 -8.82
CA LEU A 246 -9.49 -13.08 -8.82
C LEU A 246 -8.14 -12.36 -8.68
N CYS A 247 -7.24 -12.85 -7.83
CA CYS A 247 -5.87 -12.37 -7.70
C CYS A 247 -5.10 -12.50 -9.02
N LEU A 248 -5.13 -13.66 -9.69
CA LEU A 248 -4.51 -13.85 -11.00
C LEU A 248 -5.13 -12.96 -12.08
N ALA A 249 -6.45 -12.77 -12.08
CA ALA A 249 -7.14 -11.90 -13.03
C ALA A 249 -6.78 -10.42 -12.82
N ALA A 250 -6.66 -9.97 -11.56
CA ALA A 250 -6.24 -8.62 -11.22
C ALA A 250 -4.74 -8.39 -11.52
N LEU A 251 -3.87 -9.39 -11.32
CA LEU A 251 -2.48 -9.37 -11.78
C LEU A 251 -2.38 -9.26 -13.32
N GLY A 252 -3.17 -10.06 -14.04
CA GLY A 252 -3.25 -9.98 -15.50
C GLY A 252 -3.75 -8.62 -15.99
N PHE A 253 -4.75 -8.03 -15.30
CA PHE A 253 -5.23 -6.68 -15.57
C PHE A 253 -4.14 -5.63 -15.33
N LEU A 254 -3.41 -5.70 -14.20
CA LEU A 254 -2.28 -4.81 -13.91
C LEU A 254 -1.14 -4.94 -14.94
N PHE A 255 -0.85 -6.15 -15.42
CA PHE A 255 0.16 -6.38 -16.46
C PHE A 255 -0.26 -5.82 -17.82
N LEU A 256 -1.54 -5.93 -18.17
CA LEU A 256 -2.11 -5.35 -19.39
C LEU A 256 -2.37 -3.84 -19.27
N LEU A 257 -2.30 -3.28 -18.06
CA LEU A 257 -2.66 -1.89 -17.77
C LEU A 257 -1.92 -0.86 -18.64
N PRO A 258 -0.60 -0.94 -18.88
CA PRO A 258 0.08 0.02 -19.76
C PRO A 258 -0.46 0.05 -21.19
N ILE A 259 -0.95 -1.09 -21.69
CA ILE A 259 -1.56 -1.23 -23.03
C ILE A 259 -2.98 -0.64 -23.00
N LEU A 260 -3.78 -0.98 -21.98
CA LEU A 260 -5.15 -0.49 -21.81
C LEU A 260 -5.21 1.04 -21.61
N LEU A 261 -4.18 1.60 -20.96
CA LEU A 261 -4.09 3.03 -20.65
C LEU A 261 -3.42 3.86 -21.73
N PHE A 262 -2.82 3.26 -22.76
CA PHE A 262 -2.20 4.00 -23.87
C PHE A 262 -3.09 5.10 -24.50
N PRO A 263 -4.42 4.93 -24.67
CA PRO A 263 -5.30 6.00 -25.16
C PRO A 263 -5.51 7.14 -24.14
N VAL A 264 -5.35 6.86 -22.85
CA VAL A 264 -5.62 7.76 -21.72
C VAL A 264 -4.37 8.53 -21.26
N TYR A 265 -3.19 8.10 -21.66
CA TYR A 265 -1.93 8.77 -21.40
C TYR A 265 -1.34 9.38 -22.69
N SER A 266 -0.42 10.31 -22.54
CA SER A 266 0.44 10.81 -23.60
C SER A 266 1.90 10.59 -23.21
N THR A 267 2.75 10.43 -24.22
CA THR A 267 4.19 10.21 -24.11
C THR A 267 4.90 11.15 -25.09
N GLY A 268 6.19 11.43 -24.86
CA GLY A 268 6.97 12.29 -25.75
C GLY A 268 6.76 13.80 -25.58
N GLY A 269 5.92 14.23 -24.63
CA GLY A 269 5.70 15.64 -24.29
C GLY A 269 6.66 16.21 -23.23
N GLY A 270 7.43 15.36 -22.55
CA GLY A 270 8.27 15.69 -21.40
C GLY A 270 8.36 14.54 -20.40
N ALA A 271 9.15 14.73 -19.35
CA ALA A 271 9.23 13.80 -18.21
C ALA A 271 8.45 14.36 -17.01
N LEU A 272 7.47 13.63 -16.51
CA LEU A 272 6.57 14.07 -15.43
C LEU A 272 7.15 13.74 -14.05
N VAL A 273 7.17 14.69 -13.13
CA VAL A 273 7.60 14.51 -11.72
C VAL A 273 6.55 13.75 -10.92
N THR A 274 6.91 12.60 -10.35
CA THR A 274 5.97 11.69 -9.67
C THR A 274 6.00 11.73 -8.14
N GLU A 275 7.13 12.13 -7.55
CA GLU A 275 7.34 12.11 -6.09
C GLU A 275 8.03 13.40 -5.62
N GLY A 276 7.80 13.76 -4.36
CA GLY A 276 8.44 14.93 -3.74
C GLY A 276 9.95 14.74 -3.68
N SER A 277 10.69 15.77 -4.07
CA SER A 277 12.15 15.73 -4.20
C SER A 277 12.84 16.72 -3.26
N PRO A 278 14.15 16.60 -2.98
CA PRO A 278 14.94 17.69 -2.42
C PRO A 278 15.00 18.95 -3.30
N ALA A 279 14.53 18.86 -4.55
CA ALA A 279 14.32 19.97 -5.47
C ALA A 279 12.91 20.58 -5.38
N ASP A 280 12.03 20.08 -4.50
CA ASP A 280 10.69 20.62 -4.28
C ASP A 280 10.71 21.93 -3.49
N GLY A 281 9.73 22.80 -3.75
CA GLY A 281 9.61 24.13 -3.17
C GLY A 281 9.06 25.16 -4.17
N PRO A 282 8.79 26.41 -3.72
CA PRO A 282 8.04 27.41 -4.49
C PRO A 282 8.77 28.00 -5.72
N ARG A 283 9.93 27.43 -6.09
CA ARG A 283 10.75 27.76 -7.27
C ARG A 283 11.52 26.52 -7.77
N GLY A 284 11.04 25.35 -7.37
CA GLY A 284 11.62 24.03 -7.50
C GLY A 284 10.87 23.17 -8.51
N LEU A 285 11.02 21.85 -8.43
CA LEU A 285 10.20 20.86 -9.16
C LEU A 285 9.18 20.25 -8.20
N SER A 286 7.90 20.52 -8.44
CA SER A 286 6.78 19.96 -7.66
C SER A 286 6.17 18.73 -8.33
N VAL A 287 5.48 17.88 -7.57
CA VAL A 287 4.78 16.71 -8.10
C VAL A 287 3.69 17.13 -9.10
N GLY A 288 3.75 16.57 -10.31
CA GLY A 288 2.89 16.95 -11.42
C GLY A 288 3.53 17.89 -12.45
N ASP A 289 4.72 18.45 -12.17
CA ASP A 289 5.46 19.27 -13.13
C ASP A 289 5.95 18.43 -14.33
N LEU A 290 5.88 19.02 -15.53
CA LEU A 290 6.35 18.38 -16.76
C LEU A 290 7.69 18.98 -17.20
N VAL A 291 8.79 18.27 -16.97
CA VAL A 291 10.12 18.68 -17.41
C VAL A 291 10.23 18.52 -18.93
N THR A 292 10.50 19.63 -19.61
CA THR A 292 10.56 19.72 -21.08
C THR A 292 11.96 20.06 -21.62
N GLY A 293 12.90 20.49 -20.76
CA GLY A 293 14.26 20.81 -21.19
C GLY A 293 15.26 21.01 -20.05
N LEU A 294 16.53 20.83 -20.40
CA LEU A 294 17.72 21.05 -19.59
C LEU A 294 18.70 21.92 -20.39
N GLU A 295 18.85 23.20 -20.02
CA GLU A 295 19.49 24.24 -20.85
C GLU A 295 18.89 24.34 -22.27
N GLU A 296 19.61 23.88 -23.29
CA GLU A 296 19.15 23.74 -24.68
C GLU A 296 18.81 22.28 -25.06
N CYS A 297 19.05 21.33 -24.15
CA CYS A 297 18.78 19.92 -24.36
C CYS A 297 17.29 19.64 -24.11
N GLY A 298 16.52 19.47 -25.19
CA GLY A 298 15.10 19.12 -25.11
C GLY A 298 14.88 17.76 -24.45
N VAL A 299 13.93 17.69 -23.51
CA VAL A 299 13.58 16.48 -22.77
C VAL A 299 12.16 16.06 -23.19
N ARG A 300 12.03 14.91 -23.86
CA ARG A 300 10.72 14.32 -24.22
C ARG A 300 10.35 13.11 -23.35
N GLY A 301 11.28 12.66 -22.51
CA GLY A 301 11.14 11.52 -21.62
C GLY A 301 12.34 11.35 -20.66
N VAL A 302 12.27 10.35 -19.80
CA VAL A 302 13.25 10.02 -18.75
C VAL A 302 14.61 9.66 -19.33
N GLU A 303 14.64 9.02 -20.51
CA GLU A 303 15.85 8.71 -21.26
C GLU A 303 16.56 9.98 -21.74
N ASP A 304 15.81 10.96 -22.26
CA ASP A 304 16.36 12.27 -22.66
C ASP A 304 16.89 13.01 -21.43
N TRP A 305 16.17 13.01 -20.30
CA TRP A 305 16.62 13.62 -19.03
C TRP A 305 17.98 13.08 -18.58
N ALA A 306 18.12 11.75 -18.46
CA ALA A 306 19.38 11.11 -18.07
C ALA A 306 20.51 11.37 -19.09
N GLY A 307 20.19 11.29 -20.39
CA GLY A 307 21.14 11.55 -21.47
C GLY A 307 21.58 13.02 -21.58
N CYS A 308 20.73 13.98 -21.20
CA CYS A 308 21.06 15.40 -21.11
C CYS A 308 21.96 15.68 -19.90
N LEU A 309 21.64 15.17 -18.70
CA LEU A 309 22.47 15.34 -17.51
C LEU A 309 23.86 14.70 -17.65
N SER A 310 23.94 13.51 -18.27
CA SER A 310 25.22 12.85 -18.57
C SER A 310 26.09 13.70 -19.51
N ARG A 311 25.50 14.34 -20.53
CA ARG A 311 26.21 15.28 -21.41
C ARG A 311 26.67 16.53 -20.66
N LEU A 312 25.80 17.13 -19.83
CA LEU A 312 26.12 18.33 -19.04
C LEU A 312 27.23 18.12 -18.00
N ALA A 313 27.42 16.89 -17.51
CA ALA A 313 28.55 16.55 -16.64
C ALA A 313 29.92 16.67 -17.34
N ILE A 314 29.99 16.27 -18.62
CA ILE A 314 31.24 16.20 -19.39
C ILE A 314 31.49 17.48 -20.20
N SER A 315 30.43 18.19 -20.63
CA SER A 315 30.57 19.44 -21.38
C SER A 315 31.14 20.58 -20.51
N PRO A 316 31.84 21.57 -21.13
CA PRO A 316 32.18 22.80 -20.45
C PRO A 316 30.92 23.54 -19.95
N GLN A 317 31.07 24.29 -18.87
CA GLN A 317 29.97 25.05 -18.26
C GLN A 317 29.41 26.09 -19.24
N THR A 318 28.11 26.01 -19.49
CA THR A 318 27.34 26.96 -20.31
C THR A 318 27.41 28.38 -19.72
N GLY A 319 27.64 29.37 -20.59
CA GLY A 319 27.56 30.80 -20.27
C GLY A 319 26.27 31.45 -20.77
N TYR A 320 26.09 32.73 -20.47
CA TYR A 320 24.93 33.54 -20.87
C TYR A 320 25.37 34.87 -21.49
N CYS A 321 24.68 35.31 -22.54
CA CYS A 321 24.94 36.59 -23.18
C CYS A 321 24.30 37.73 -22.37
N ILE A 322 25.12 38.70 -21.96
CA ILE A 322 24.69 39.85 -21.14
C ILE A 322 25.21 41.15 -21.75
N PRO A 323 24.41 42.24 -21.77
CA PRO A 323 24.91 43.57 -22.14
C PRO A 323 26.02 44.04 -21.20
N THR A 324 27.11 44.59 -21.74
CA THR A 324 28.24 45.10 -20.95
C THR A 324 27.82 46.13 -19.89
N ALA A 325 26.81 46.96 -20.19
CA ALA A 325 26.26 47.96 -19.28
C ALA A 325 25.60 47.37 -18.02
N SER A 326 25.23 46.09 -18.03
CA SER A 326 24.66 45.40 -16.86
C SER A 326 25.72 44.73 -15.98
N LEU A 327 26.97 44.64 -16.44
CA LEU A 327 28.07 44.07 -15.68
C LEU A 327 28.64 45.12 -14.72
N GLN A 328 28.24 45.05 -13.45
CA GLN A 328 28.89 45.82 -12.40
C GLN A 328 30.21 45.13 -12.02
N PRO A 329 31.39 45.76 -12.21
CA PRO A 329 32.66 45.10 -11.95
C PRO A 329 32.85 44.82 -10.45
N SER A 330 33.63 43.81 -10.11
CA SER A 330 33.79 43.32 -8.73
C SER A 330 34.06 44.41 -7.68
N TRP A 331 34.78 45.49 -8.01
CA TRP A 331 35.06 46.58 -7.06
C TRP A 331 33.81 47.25 -6.47
N ALA A 332 32.64 47.13 -7.10
CA ALA A 332 31.37 47.64 -6.58
C ALA A 332 30.75 46.78 -5.45
N HIS A 333 31.08 45.48 -5.37
CA HIS A 333 30.50 44.52 -4.41
C HIS A 333 31.51 43.85 -3.48
N GLY A 334 32.81 43.95 -3.79
CA GLY A 334 33.90 43.36 -3.02
C GLY A 334 34.99 42.80 -3.93
N ARG A 335 36.25 42.83 -3.48
CA ARG A 335 37.33 42.19 -4.26
C ARG A 335 37.05 40.70 -4.35
N ALA A 336 37.14 40.15 -5.57
CA ALA A 336 37.01 38.72 -5.77
C ALA A 336 38.07 37.98 -4.95
N TYR A 337 37.67 36.93 -4.23
CA TYR A 337 38.52 36.16 -3.33
C TYR A 337 38.49 34.69 -3.71
N LYS A 338 39.61 34.00 -3.52
CA LYS A 338 39.75 32.58 -3.87
C LYS A 338 39.28 31.72 -2.71
N ARG A 339 38.32 30.84 -2.96
CA ARG A 339 37.82 29.83 -2.01
C ARG A 339 38.81 28.67 -1.86
N LEU A 340 38.60 27.85 -0.84
CA LEU A 340 39.43 26.67 -0.50
C LEU A 340 39.39 25.58 -1.60
N ASP A 341 38.29 25.49 -2.35
CA ASP A 341 38.11 24.64 -3.54
C ASP A 341 38.87 25.16 -4.78
N GLY A 342 39.51 26.33 -4.69
CA GLY A 342 40.24 26.98 -5.76
C GLY A 342 39.39 27.85 -6.70
N THR A 343 38.08 27.91 -6.50
CA THR A 343 37.17 28.80 -7.25
C THR A 343 37.34 30.26 -6.83
N LEU A 344 36.94 31.19 -7.69
CA LEU A 344 36.91 32.63 -7.38
C LEU A 344 35.46 33.06 -7.14
N ASP A 345 35.22 33.68 -5.99
CA ASP A 345 33.93 34.23 -5.61
C ASP A 345 34.02 35.76 -5.48
N CYS A 346 32.96 36.44 -5.89
CA CYS A 346 32.86 37.89 -5.96
C CYS A 346 31.53 38.42 -5.40
N CYS A 347 30.67 37.54 -4.88
CA CYS A 347 29.48 37.93 -4.16
C CYS A 347 29.78 38.02 -2.66
N SER A 348 29.24 39.04 -1.98
CA SER A 348 29.23 39.08 -0.52
C SER A 348 28.26 38.02 0.04
N ASN A 349 28.53 37.50 1.24
CA ASN A 349 27.78 36.42 1.89
C ASN A 349 26.39 36.86 2.43
N SER A 350 25.72 37.77 1.73
CA SER A 350 24.51 38.49 2.13
C SER A 350 23.27 38.12 1.29
N SER A 351 23.43 37.30 0.25
CA SER A 351 22.36 36.95 -0.69
C SER A 351 22.46 35.51 -1.16
N LEU A 352 21.34 34.78 -1.09
CA LEU A 352 21.22 33.39 -1.57
C LEU A 352 20.79 33.30 -3.04
N THR A 353 20.59 34.43 -3.74
CA THR A 353 20.08 34.47 -5.13
C THR A 353 21.11 34.84 -6.17
N ASP A 354 22.32 35.20 -5.72
CA ASP A 354 23.32 35.85 -6.56
C ASP A 354 24.52 34.91 -6.73
N LEU A 355 25.11 34.90 -7.91
CA LEU A 355 26.23 34.03 -8.25
C LEU A 355 27.33 34.87 -8.92
N CYS A 356 28.57 34.49 -8.66
CA CYS A 356 29.71 35.12 -9.31
C CYS A 356 29.86 34.58 -10.74
N PHE A 357 29.95 35.47 -11.72
CA PHE A 357 30.25 35.14 -13.12
C PHE A 357 31.60 35.71 -13.52
N SER A 358 32.30 35.00 -14.38
CA SER A 358 33.57 35.41 -14.98
C SER A 358 33.39 35.72 -16.47
N TYR A 359 34.12 36.73 -16.94
CA TYR A 359 34.14 37.15 -18.34
C TYR A 359 35.53 37.68 -18.72
N THR A 360 35.80 37.80 -20.02
CA THR A 360 37.07 38.36 -20.50
C THR A 360 36.87 39.86 -20.78
N SER A 361 37.68 40.71 -20.18
CA SER A 361 37.59 42.16 -20.36
C SER A 361 37.93 42.56 -21.80
N PRO A 362 37.11 43.35 -22.50
CA PRO A 362 37.39 43.75 -23.89
C PRO A 362 38.53 44.77 -23.99
N ARG A 363 38.94 45.39 -22.87
CA ARG A 363 40.02 46.37 -22.81
C ARG A 363 41.37 45.68 -22.62
N ASP A 364 41.51 44.95 -21.51
CA ASP A 364 42.81 44.46 -21.04
C ASP A 364 43.01 42.95 -21.30
N LYS A 365 41.99 42.25 -21.81
CA LYS A 365 41.95 40.78 -22.02
C LYS A 365 42.15 39.93 -20.76
N GLU A 366 42.14 40.54 -19.58
CA GLU A 366 42.15 39.85 -18.31
C GLU A 366 40.77 39.27 -17.96
N ARG A 367 40.74 38.30 -17.03
CA ARG A 367 39.49 37.73 -16.52
C ARG A 367 38.95 38.59 -15.39
N GLU A 368 37.82 39.23 -15.64
CA GLU A 368 37.07 40.00 -14.66
C GLU A 368 35.89 39.18 -14.10
N TYR A 369 35.38 39.62 -12.95
CA TYR A 369 34.31 38.94 -12.21
C TYR A 369 33.20 39.93 -11.85
N ALA A 370 31.95 39.49 -11.98
CA ALA A 370 30.75 40.26 -11.62
C ALA A 370 29.78 39.38 -10.81
N CYS A 371 29.28 39.90 -9.70
CA CYS A 371 28.21 39.25 -8.92
C CYS A 371 26.86 39.64 -9.54
N MET A 372 26.06 38.64 -9.95
CA MET A 372 24.82 38.88 -10.69
C MET A 372 23.61 38.15 -10.07
N PRO A 373 22.42 38.78 -10.03
CA PRO A 373 21.19 38.14 -9.54
C PRO A 373 20.65 37.14 -10.57
N VAL A 374 20.98 35.87 -10.37
CA VAL A 374 20.91 34.80 -11.39
C VAL A 374 19.53 34.69 -12.04
N ARG A 375 18.46 34.69 -11.24
CA ARG A 375 17.10 34.48 -11.77
C ARG A 375 16.63 35.60 -12.69
N LYS A 376 17.01 36.86 -12.40
CA LYS A 376 16.71 38.00 -13.30
C LYS A 376 17.56 37.93 -14.57
N MET A 377 18.80 37.48 -14.44
CA MET A 377 19.79 37.40 -15.51
C MET A 377 19.48 36.29 -16.53
N VAL A 378 19.13 35.09 -16.06
CA VAL A 378 18.96 33.87 -16.88
C VAL A 378 17.60 33.80 -17.58
N THR A 379 16.63 34.60 -17.14
CA THR A 379 15.29 34.67 -17.75
C THR A 379 15.36 35.50 -19.03
N GLY A 380 15.22 34.84 -20.18
CA GLY A 380 15.19 35.50 -21.50
C GLY A 380 16.55 35.80 -22.13
N THR A 381 17.68 35.52 -21.46
CA THR A 381 19.01 35.60 -22.09
C THR A 381 19.34 34.32 -22.87
N PRO A 382 19.97 34.44 -24.05
CA PRO A 382 20.48 33.28 -24.77
C PRO A 382 21.77 32.78 -24.11
N VAL A 383 22.02 31.48 -24.25
CA VAL A 383 23.27 30.86 -23.80
C VAL A 383 24.40 31.08 -24.80
N CYS A 384 25.63 30.88 -24.35
CA CYS A 384 26.84 31.00 -25.15
C CYS A 384 27.97 30.09 -24.63
N GLN A 385 28.96 29.83 -25.48
CA GLN A 385 30.24 29.24 -25.13
C GLN A 385 31.40 30.24 -25.37
N ARG A 386 31.22 31.19 -26.28
CA ARG A 386 32.17 32.26 -26.63
C ARG A 386 31.43 33.57 -26.91
N ASP A 387 32.14 34.70 -26.83
CA ASP A 387 31.58 36.03 -27.12
C ASP A 387 31.00 36.15 -28.54
N SER A 388 31.55 35.38 -29.51
CA SER A 388 31.01 35.30 -30.88
C SER A 388 29.55 34.89 -30.95
N ASP A 389 29.10 34.07 -30.00
CA ASP A 389 27.78 33.46 -30.02
C ASP A 389 26.69 34.50 -29.63
N CYS A 390 27.11 35.58 -28.95
CA CYS A 390 26.27 36.70 -28.53
C CYS A 390 26.09 37.78 -29.60
N LEU A 391 27.02 37.87 -30.57
CA LEU A 391 27.00 38.89 -31.64
C LEU A 391 25.88 38.68 -32.68
N ALA A 392 25.29 37.48 -32.75
CA ALA A 392 24.33 37.11 -33.79
C ALA A 392 22.89 37.63 -33.57
N LYS A 393 22.63 38.40 -32.50
CA LYS A 393 21.29 38.82 -32.08
C LYS A 393 21.26 40.28 -31.58
N GLU A 394 21.68 41.23 -32.41
CA GLU A 394 21.67 42.65 -32.03
C GLU A 394 20.29 43.33 -32.16
N GLN A 395 19.84 43.91 -31.05
CA GLN A 395 19.30 45.26 -31.04
C GLN A 395 19.93 46.04 -29.85
N ALA A 396 20.79 47.01 -30.17
CA ALA A 396 21.25 48.10 -29.30
C ALA A 396 22.16 47.80 -28.09
N GLY A 397 23.25 47.02 -28.24
CA GLY A 397 24.37 47.09 -27.29
C GLY A 397 25.41 45.98 -27.41
N THR A 398 26.66 46.28 -27.01
CA THR A 398 27.72 45.26 -26.90
C THR A 398 27.33 44.22 -25.86
N THR A 399 27.17 42.98 -26.28
CA THR A 399 26.94 41.82 -25.41
C THR A 399 28.22 41.00 -25.29
N MET A 400 28.41 40.35 -24.14
CA MET A 400 29.54 39.45 -23.90
C MET A 400 29.05 38.15 -23.26
N CYS A 401 29.82 37.08 -23.43
CA CYS A 401 29.52 35.78 -22.85
C CYS A 401 30.10 35.71 -21.43
N VAL A 402 29.23 35.59 -20.43
CA VAL A 402 29.66 35.38 -19.04
C VAL A 402 29.43 33.94 -18.62
N THR A 403 30.37 33.36 -17.86
CA THR A 403 30.31 31.97 -17.39
C THR A 403 30.32 31.92 -15.87
N PRO A 404 29.46 31.12 -15.21
CA PRO A 404 29.41 31.08 -13.75
C PRO A 404 30.71 30.51 -13.18
N SER A 405 31.26 31.19 -12.17
CA SER A 405 32.50 30.81 -11.49
C SER A 405 32.21 29.69 -10.50
N LEU A 406 32.39 28.45 -10.96
CA LEU A 406 32.02 27.23 -10.24
C LEU A 406 33.17 26.22 -10.21
N GLU A 407 33.11 25.26 -9.28
CA GLU A 407 34.05 24.15 -9.21
C GLU A 407 33.88 23.26 -10.47
N ASN A 408 34.98 22.71 -10.98
CA ASN A 408 35.02 21.97 -12.24
C ASN A 408 34.08 20.73 -12.30
N GLN A 409 33.61 20.21 -11.16
CA GLN A 409 32.63 19.12 -11.10
C GLN A 409 31.18 19.61 -10.86
N THR A 410 31.01 20.82 -10.35
CA THR A 410 29.69 21.47 -10.21
C THR A 410 29.25 22.12 -11.50
N ARG A 411 27.93 22.14 -11.74
CA ARG A 411 27.30 22.79 -12.88
C ARG A 411 26.18 23.71 -12.41
N PHE A 412 26.03 24.82 -13.12
CA PHE A 412 24.78 25.57 -13.16
C PHE A 412 23.90 24.99 -14.27
N ILE A 413 22.67 24.60 -13.93
CA ILE A 413 21.70 23.97 -14.85
C ILE A 413 20.32 24.62 -14.67
N ARG A 414 19.77 25.11 -15.78
CA ARG A 414 18.39 25.59 -15.95
C ARG A 414 17.49 24.44 -16.40
N VAL A 415 16.51 24.08 -15.58
CA VAL A 415 15.48 23.09 -15.89
C VAL A 415 14.19 23.82 -16.28
N THR A 416 13.57 23.44 -17.39
CA THR A 416 12.34 24.08 -17.91
C THR A 416 11.13 23.18 -17.64
N HIS A 417 10.13 23.68 -16.89
CA HIS A 417 8.99 22.89 -16.38
C HIS A 417 7.67 23.71 -16.32
N PRO A 418 6.93 23.82 -17.45
CA PRO A 418 5.67 24.56 -17.48
C PRO A 418 4.68 24.04 -16.41
N PRO A 419 3.92 24.91 -15.70
CA PRO A 419 3.66 26.32 -16.03
C PRO A 419 4.75 27.32 -15.58
N ASP A 420 5.64 26.92 -14.68
CA ASP A 420 6.74 27.78 -14.27
C ASP A 420 7.85 27.79 -15.34
N THR A 421 8.60 28.90 -15.40
CA THR A 421 9.58 29.08 -16.48
C THR A 421 10.82 28.23 -16.23
N HIS A 422 11.47 28.40 -15.07
CA HIS A 422 12.75 27.77 -14.77
C HIS A 422 12.99 27.45 -13.29
N MET A 423 13.30 26.18 -13.00
CA MET A 423 14.06 25.76 -11.83
C MET A 423 15.55 25.96 -12.13
N LEU A 424 16.31 26.44 -11.15
CA LEU A 424 17.75 26.62 -11.25
C LEU A 424 18.44 25.67 -10.28
N PHE A 425 19.37 24.86 -10.79
CA PHE A 425 20.16 23.91 -10.01
C PHE A 425 21.64 24.31 -10.02
N VAL A 426 22.27 24.25 -8.84
CA VAL A 426 23.73 24.40 -8.67
C VAL A 426 24.24 23.16 -7.96
N GLY A 427 25.10 22.38 -8.62
CA GLY A 427 25.68 21.20 -8.00
C GLY A 427 26.13 20.15 -9.01
N TYR A 428 26.30 18.93 -8.53
CA TYR A 428 26.76 17.79 -9.32
C TYR A 428 25.59 17.23 -10.14
N PRO A 429 25.67 17.14 -11.49
CA PRO A 429 24.56 16.66 -12.32
C PRO A 429 24.00 15.28 -11.93
N PRO A 430 24.81 14.29 -11.50
CA PRO A 430 24.28 13.02 -10.98
C PRO A 430 23.39 13.18 -9.74
N HIS A 431 23.61 14.19 -8.90
CA HIS A 431 22.74 14.41 -7.74
C HIS A 431 21.33 14.82 -8.18
N LEU A 432 21.21 15.67 -9.22
CA LEU A 432 19.92 16.05 -9.80
C LEU A 432 19.23 14.84 -10.47
N GLN A 433 20.00 13.95 -11.11
CA GLN A 433 19.47 12.74 -11.73
C GLN A 433 18.79 11.80 -10.73
N TYR A 434 19.36 11.64 -9.53
CA TYR A 434 18.84 10.74 -8.49
C TYR A 434 17.95 11.43 -7.45
N SER A 435 17.82 12.76 -7.48
CA SER A 435 16.95 13.49 -6.54
C SER A 435 15.49 13.57 -7.01
N VAL A 436 15.20 13.36 -8.29
CA VAL A 436 13.85 13.54 -8.88
C VAL A 436 13.33 12.24 -9.50
N SER A 437 12.21 11.73 -8.97
CA SER A 437 11.47 10.61 -9.57
C SER A 437 10.64 11.09 -10.76
N LEU A 438 10.85 10.49 -11.94
CA LEU A 438 10.25 10.91 -13.21
C LEU A 438 9.57 9.74 -13.95
N THR A 439 8.53 10.04 -14.72
CA THR A 439 7.86 9.07 -15.61
C THR A 439 7.67 9.62 -17.04
N ASN A 440 7.64 8.70 -18.01
CA ASN A 440 7.31 8.97 -19.42
C ASN A 440 5.81 9.14 -19.69
N PHE A 441 4.96 8.79 -18.71
CA PHE A 441 3.51 8.69 -18.87
C PHE A 441 2.77 9.89 -18.28
N VAL A 442 2.33 10.82 -19.12
CA VAL A 442 1.54 11.98 -18.72
C VAL A 442 0.05 11.63 -18.81
N PRO A 443 -0.73 11.69 -17.72
CA PRO A 443 -2.16 11.39 -17.76
C PRO A 443 -2.94 12.48 -18.50
N ARG A 444 -3.79 12.12 -19.48
CA ARG A 444 -4.69 13.08 -20.15
C ARG A 444 -5.87 13.50 -19.27
N PHE A 445 -6.19 12.69 -18.26
CA PHE A 445 -7.25 12.95 -17.30
C PHE A 445 -6.77 12.68 -15.88
N THR A 446 -6.94 13.64 -14.98
CA THR A 446 -6.48 13.60 -13.58
C THR A 446 -7.34 12.76 -12.64
N PHE A 447 -8.49 12.23 -13.08
CA PHE A 447 -9.40 11.45 -12.22
C PHE A 447 -9.04 9.96 -12.08
N LEU A 448 -8.04 9.47 -12.81
CA LEU A 448 -7.79 8.03 -12.95
C LEU A 448 -6.86 7.46 -11.88
N HIS A 449 -7.36 7.35 -10.65
CA HIS A 449 -6.66 6.65 -9.56
C HIS A 449 -6.83 5.13 -9.70
N LEU A 450 -5.72 4.43 -9.95
CA LEU A 450 -5.65 3.01 -10.31
C LEU A 450 -5.19 2.11 -9.17
N ASP A 451 -5.46 2.51 -7.93
CA ASP A 451 -4.99 1.77 -6.75
C ASP A 451 -5.86 0.54 -6.47
N LEU A 452 -7.13 0.55 -6.88
CA LEU A 452 -8.10 -0.53 -6.59
C LEU A 452 -7.62 -1.93 -7.02
N PRO A 453 -7.11 -2.17 -8.25
CA PRO A 453 -6.63 -3.49 -8.67
C PRO A 453 -5.43 -3.97 -7.85
N VAL A 454 -4.56 -3.05 -7.37
CA VAL A 454 -3.42 -3.39 -6.49
C VAL A 454 -3.93 -3.92 -5.15
N TYR A 455 -4.95 -3.26 -4.57
CA TYR A 455 -5.63 -3.78 -3.37
C TYR A 455 -6.36 -5.10 -3.62
N VAL A 456 -6.97 -5.31 -4.80
CA VAL A 456 -7.63 -6.59 -5.14
C VAL A 456 -6.63 -7.74 -5.22
N VAL A 457 -5.47 -7.55 -5.87
CA VAL A 457 -4.40 -8.55 -5.89
C VAL A 457 -3.98 -8.94 -4.47
N SER A 458 -3.64 -7.94 -3.65
CA SER A 458 -3.13 -8.16 -2.30
C SER A 458 -4.18 -8.80 -1.39
N LEU A 459 -5.38 -8.22 -1.30
CA LEU A 459 -6.42 -8.67 -0.37
C LEU A 459 -7.07 -9.99 -0.80
N SER A 460 -7.28 -10.22 -2.10
CA SER A 460 -7.83 -11.50 -2.56
C SER A 460 -6.82 -12.63 -2.38
N GLY A 461 -5.53 -12.39 -2.66
CA GLY A 461 -4.46 -13.34 -2.34
C GLY A 461 -4.35 -13.64 -0.84
N ALA A 462 -4.36 -12.60 0.01
CA ALA A 462 -4.33 -12.76 1.46
C ALA A 462 -5.55 -13.51 2.00
N LEU A 463 -6.76 -13.22 1.50
CA LEU A 463 -8.00 -13.89 1.91
C LEU A 463 -8.02 -15.36 1.45
N ALA A 464 -7.47 -15.70 0.28
CA ALA A 464 -7.27 -17.09 -0.13
C ALA A 464 -6.33 -17.85 0.82
N VAL A 465 -5.21 -17.23 1.22
CA VAL A 465 -4.26 -17.83 2.18
C VAL A 465 -4.91 -17.99 3.55
N VAL A 466 -5.50 -16.94 4.12
CA VAL A 466 -6.10 -16.97 5.46
C VAL A 466 -7.24 -17.98 5.55
N ASN A 467 -8.18 -17.97 4.60
CA ASN A 467 -9.30 -18.92 4.63
C ASN A 467 -8.86 -20.37 4.34
N SER A 468 -7.67 -20.60 3.77
CA SER A 468 -7.13 -21.95 3.63
C SER A 468 -6.52 -22.53 4.93
N VAL A 469 -6.23 -21.69 5.93
CA VAL A 469 -5.62 -22.12 7.21
C VAL A 469 -6.59 -23.04 7.96
N PRO A 470 -6.15 -24.23 8.44
CA PRO A 470 -6.96 -25.10 9.28
C PRO A 470 -7.15 -24.46 10.68
N CYS A 471 -8.09 -23.53 10.78
CA CYS A 471 -8.38 -22.71 11.94
C CYS A 471 -9.90 -22.67 12.16
N PHE A 472 -10.34 -22.66 13.41
CA PHE A 472 -11.75 -22.49 13.74
C PHE A 472 -12.36 -21.22 13.11
N ALA A 473 -13.61 -21.34 12.69
CA ALA A 473 -14.41 -20.29 12.04
C ALA A 473 -13.93 -19.78 10.67
N LEU A 474 -12.95 -20.44 10.03
CA LEU A 474 -12.54 -20.22 8.63
C LEU A 474 -12.88 -21.43 7.75
N ASP A 475 -12.86 -21.30 6.43
CA ASP A 475 -13.18 -22.40 5.49
C ASP A 475 -12.25 -23.60 5.67
N GLY A 476 -10.99 -23.35 6.02
CA GLY A 476 -9.99 -24.36 6.35
C GLY A 476 -10.43 -25.32 7.46
N GLN A 477 -11.34 -24.93 8.36
CA GLN A 477 -11.99 -25.86 9.29
C GLN A 477 -12.78 -26.95 8.56
N TRP A 478 -13.67 -26.54 7.66
CA TRP A 478 -14.57 -27.42 6.94
C TRP A 478 -13.82 -28.20 5.85
N MET A 479 -12.86 -27.54 5.19
CA MET A 479 -11.94 -28.14 4.24
C MET A 479 -11.09 -29.24 4.89
N LEU A 480 -10.53 -29.01 6.09
CA LEU A 480 -9.80 -30.05 6.83
C LEU A 480 -10.71 -31.21 7.22
N ASN A 481 -11.87 -30.94 7.81
CA ASN A 481 -12.79 -32.00 8.26
C ASN A 481 -13.23 -32.88 7.08
N ALA A 482 -13.62 -32.28 5.95
CA ALA A 482 -13.98 -33.02 4.74
C ALA A 482 -12.78 -33.81 4.15
N LEU A 483 -11.57 -33.26 4.21
CA LEU A 483 -10.35 -33.95 3.78
C LEU A 483 -10.01 -35.15 4.68
N LEU A 484 -10.12 -35.01 6.01
CA LEU A 484 -9.90 -36.11 6.96
C LEU A 484 -10.95 -37.22 6.79
N GLU A 485 -12.23 -36.88 6.58
CA GLU A 485 -13.27 -37.87 6.26
C GLU A 485 -13.06 -38.54 4.90
N ALA A 486 -12.56 -37.82 3.89
CA ALA A 486 -12.28 -38.38 2.57
C ALA A 486 -11.06 -39.32 2.55
N THR A 487 -10.04 -39.05 3.37
CA THR A 487 -8.72 -39.72 3.26
C THR A 487 -8.38 -40.67 4.41
N LEU A 488 -8.73 -40.36 5.67
CA LEU A 488 -8.39 -41.21 6.82
C LEU A 488 -9.45 -42.27 7.12
N VAL A 489 -10.61 -42.30 6.47
CA VAL A 489 -11.66 -43.30 6.77
C VAL A 489 -11.21 -44.75 6.59
N SER A 490 -10.24 -45.01 5.71
CA SER A 490 -9.62 -46.31 5.48
C SER A 490 -8.53 -46.69 6.49
N VAL A 491 -7.89 -45.70 7.14
CA VAL A 491 -6.75 -45.91 8.06
C VAL A 491 -7.20 -45.83 9.53
N VAL A 492 -8.07 -44.89 9.84
CA VAL A 492 -8.66 -44.65 11.17
C VAL A 492 -10.16 -44.81 11.04
N THR A 493 -10.63 -46.04 11.22
CA THR A 493 -12.05 -46.41 11.07
C THR A 493 -12.95 -45.72 12.10
N ASP A 494 -12.45 -45.56 13.33
CA ASP A 494 -13.12 -44.86 14.42
C ASP A 494 -13.31 -43.36 14.13
N ARG A 495 -14.57 -42.93 14.08
CA ARG A 495 -14.97 -41.54 13.85
C ARG A 495 -14.49 -40.61 14.97
N GLN A 496 -14.53 -41.04 16.24
CA GLN A 496 -14.15 -40.19 17.37
C GLN A 496 -12.66 -39.83 17.31
N ARG A 497 -11.80 -40.79 16.93
CA ARG A 497 -10.37 -40.53 16.69
C ARG A 497 -10.13 -39.55 15.55
N ARG A 498 -10.87 -39.63 14.44
CA ARG A 498 -10.74 -38.67 13.33
C ARG A 498 -11.16 -37.25 13.75
N GLU A 499 -12.28 -37.12 14.47
CA GLU A 499 -12.75 -35.83 14.99
C GLU A 499 -11.75 -35.22 16.00
N LEU A 500 -11.13 -36.06 16.85
CA LEU A 500 -10.10 -35.65 17.80
C LEU A 500 -8.78 -35.22 17.11
N ILE A 501 -8.35 -35.91 16.05
CA ILE A 501 -7.22 -35.47 15.20
C ILE A 501 -7.53 -34.12 14.55
N GLY A 502 -8.73 -33.96 13.98
CA GLY A 502 -9.20 -32.69 13.43
C GLY A 502 -9.15 -31.56 14.46
N PHE A 503 -9.69 -31.79 15.66
CA PHE A 503 -9.67 -30.81 16.75
C PHE A 503 -8.26 -30.31 17.09
N PHE A 504 -7.27 -31.21 17.22
CA PHE A 504 -5.89 -30.81 17.55
C PHE A 504 -5.21 -30.04 16.40
N LEU A 505 -5.46 -30.43 15.14
CA LEU A 505 -4.96 -29.68 13.98
C LEU A 505 -5.57 -28.27 13.90
N LEU A 506 -6.87 -28.14 14.14
CA LEU A 506 -7.56 -26.85 14.18
C LEU A 506 -7.07 -25.96 15.33
N LEU A 507 -6.86 -26.55 16.51
CA LEU A 507 -6.28 -25.84 17.66
C LEU A 507 -4.87 -25.32 17.34
N GLY A 508 -4.04 -26.13 16.69
CA GLY A 508 -2.70 -25.74 16.25
C GLY A 508 -2.71 -24.60 15.22
N GLY A 509 -3.57 -24.69 14.19
CA GLY A 509 -3.70 -23.64 13.17
C GLY A 509 -4.30 -22.34 13.72
N SER A 510 -5.29 -22.42 14.63
CA SER A 510 -5.83 -21.25 15.34
C SER A 510 -4.79 -20.59 16.24
N ALA A 511 -3.98 -21.36 16.99
CA ALA A 511 -2.91 -20.82 17.80
C ALA A 511 -1.82 -20.14 16.93
N LEU A 512 -1.47 -20.75 15.79
CA LEU A 512 -0.49 -20.20 14.85
C LEU A 512 -0.97 -18.88 14.21
N LEU A 513 -2.25 -18.81 13.81
CA LEU A 513 -2.84 -17.58 13.27
C LEU A 513 -2.93 -16.49 14.35
N ALA A 514 -3.39 -16.82 15.56
CA ALA A 514 -3.49 -15.89 16.68
C ALA A 514 -2.11 -15.31 17.07
N ALA A 515 -1.06 -16.15 17.09
CA ALA A 515 0.31 -15.70 17.37
C ALA A 515 0.83 -14.71 16.30
N ASN A 516 0.60 -14.98 15.01
CA ASN A 516 0.96 -14.07 13.92
C ASN A 516 0.21 -12.73 14.03
N VAL A 517 -1.10 -12.76 14.30
CA VAL A 517 -1.90 -11.52 14.46
C VAL A 517 -1.45 -10.72 15.69
N ALA A 518 -1.23 -11.38 16.84
CA ALA A 518 -0.80 -10.70 18.06
C ALA A 518 0.58 -10.04 17.92
N LEU A 519 1.55 -10.73 17.33
CA LEU A 519 2.89 -10.17 17.08
C LEU A 519 2.87 -9.11 15.97
N GLY A 520 2.05 -9.28 14.93
CA GLY A 520 1.86 -8.29 13.88
C GLY A 520 1.28 -6.98 14.42
N LEU A 521 0.27 -7.06 15.28
CA LEU A 521 -0.27 -5.90 16.00
C LEU A 521 0.77 -5.27 16.92
N TRP A 522 1.50 -6.08 17.71
CA TRP A 522 2.55 -5.59 18.61
C TRP A 522 3.63 -4.79 17.86
N MET A 523 4.12 -5.28 16.72
CA MET A 523 5.11 -4.57 15.89
C MET A 523 4.58 -3.25 15.31
N VAL A 524 3.27 -3.12 15.12
CA VAL A 524 2.63 -1.89 14.61
C VAL A 524 2.35 -0.89 15.75
N THR A 525 2.18 -1.33 17.00
CA THR A 525 1.91 -0.46 18.15
C THR A 525 3.11 -0.15 19.04
N ALA A 526 4.19 -0.93 18.94
CA ALA A 526 5.42 -0.77 19.74
C ALA A 526 6.53 0.01 19.00
N ARG A 527 6.24 0.50 17.78
CA ARG A 527 7.04 1.46 17.02
C ARG A 527 6.34 2.82 17.02
#